data_AF-A0A811NGN4-F1
#
_entry.id   AF-A0A811NGN4-F1
#
_cell.length_a   1.000
_cell.length_b   1.000
_cell.length_c   1.000
_cell.angle_alpha   90.00
_cell.angle_beta   90.00
_cell.angle_gamma   90.00
#
_symmetry.space_group_name_H-M   'P 1'
#
loop_
_entity.id
_entity.type
_entity.pdbx_description
1 polymer ?
#
loop_
_entity_poly.entity_id
_entity_poly.type
_entity_poly.pdbx_seq_one_letter_code
_entity_poly.pdbx_strand_id
1 'polypeptide(L)'
;MAGSRPGGLIAGAWTAMMSLGLNGDKLILKFHQIGEIPGLFVIGKPGMTVVVFASDVVDIFDVNDIMSSKGWHLNALQRPNSLTILTGFNLHICVTLQHTTIYDQFLKDLQDSVNTVKANPGPISGGMAPIYGAAGKMPDRGTVKELLVEFMDSSC
;
A
#
# COMPACT_ATOMS: atom_id res chain seq x y z
N MET A 1 28.18 17.02 -0.51
CA MET A 1 28.51 15.97 -1.50
C MET A 1 29.18 14.80 -0.80
N ALA A 2 28.81 13.56 -1.09
CA ALA A 2 29.50 12.39 -0.55
C ALA A 2 30.86 12.17 -1.25
N GLY A 3 31.89 11.80 -0.47
CA GLY A 3 33.27 11.48 -0.90
C GLY A 3 33.38 10.08 -1.54
N SER A 4 33.94 9.11 -0.82
CA SER A 4 34.00 7.70 -1.28
C SER A 4 32.60 7.09 -1.45
N ARG A 5 32.38 6.34 -2.53
CA ARG A 5 31.09 5.73 -2.88
C ARG A 5 31.23 4.24 -3.23
N PRO A 6 30.21 3.41 -2.95
CA PRO A 6 30.23 2.00 -3.30
C PRO A 6 30.05 1.80 -4.82
N GLY A 7 31.16 1.66 -5.55
CA GLY A 7 31.15 1.47 -7.01
C GLY A 7 30.37 0.24 -7.48
N GLY A 8 30.23 -0.78 -6.62
CA GLY A 8 29.45 -1.99 -6.92
C GLY A 8 27.98 -1.72 -7.24
N LEU A 9 27.34 -0.75 -6.59
CA LEU A 9 25.94 -0.40 -6.89
C LEU A 9 25.78 0.21 -8.29
N ILE A 10 26.78 0.98 -8.73
CA ILE A 10 26.81 1.59 -10.07
C ILE A 10 26.97 0.50 -11.13
N ALA A 11 27.90 -0.44 -10.91
CA ALA A 11 28.10 -1.57 -11.81
C ALA A 11 26.86 -2.49 -11.87
N GLY A 12 26.20 -2.73 -10.74
CA GLY A 12 24.96 -3.50 -10.67
C GLY A 12 23.83 -2.85 -11.47
N ALA A 13 23.63 -1.54 -11.32
CA ALA A 13 22.63 -0.79 -12.09
C ALA A 13 22.89 -0.86 -13.60
N TRP A 14 24.15 -0.70 -14.03
CA TRP A 14 24.52 -0.82 -15.45
C TRP A 14 24.22 -2.22 -15.98
N THR A 15 24.58 -3.26 -15.22
CA THR A 15 24.34 -4.66 -15.60
C THR A 15 22.85 -4.96 -15.76
N ALA A 16 22.02 -4.48 -14.82
CA ALA A 16 20.57 -4.64 -14.90
C ALA A 16 19.97 -3.98 -16.15
N MET A 17 20.38 -2.74 -16.47
CA MET A 17 19.93 -2.05 -17.68
C MET A 17 20.32 -2.80 -18.96
N MET A 18 21.57 -3.26 -19.04
CA MET A 18 22.06 -3.99 -20.22
C MET A 18 21.38 -5.35 -20.37
N SER A 19 21.06 -6.03 -19.26
CA SER A 19 20.38 -7.34 -19.30
C SER A 19 18.90 -7.24 -19.68
N LEU A 20 18.19 -6.19 -19.26
CA LEU A 20 16.76 -6.03 -19.53
C LEU A 20 16.49 -5.44 -20.92
N GLY A 21 17.37 -4.57 -21.41
CA GLY A 21 17.19 -3.86 -22.67
C GLY A 21 15.89 -3.02 -22.67
N LEU A 22 15.30 -2.83 -23.86
CA LEU A 22 14.07 -2.03 -24.04
C LEU A 22 12.77 -2.83 -23.82
N ASN A 23 12.86 -4.10 -23.42
CA ASN A 23 11.69 -5.00 -23.34
C ASN A 23 11.00 -5.03 -21.96
N GLY A 24 11.33 -4.10 -21.05
CA GLY A 24 10.89 -4.09 -19.66
C GLY A 24 9.42 -3.70 -19.40
N ASP A 25 8.66 -3.28 -20.41
CA ASP A 25 7.45 -2.46 -20.21
C ASP A 25 6.10 -3.21 -20.11
N LYS A 26 6.07 -4.55 -20.18
CA LYS A 26 4.81 -5.31 -20.38
C LYS A 26 3.97 -5.58 -19.12
N LEU A 27 4.22 -4.87 -18.02
CA LEU A 27 3.75 -5.25 -16.68
C LEU A 27 2.45 -4.59 -16.21
N ILE A 28 2.04 -3.50 -16.84
CA ILE A 28 1.19 -2.49 -16.18
C ILE A 28 -0.33 -2.72 -16.31
N LEU A 29 -0.79 -3.62 -17.20
CA LEU A 29 -2.21 -3.62 -17.58
C LEU A 29 -3.16 -4.37 -16.64
N LYS A 30 -2.69 -5.35 -15.86
CA LYS A 30 -3.59 -6.29 -15.17
C LYS A 30 -4.35 -5.71 -13.96
N PHE A 31 -3.80 -4.75 -13.23
CA PHE A 31 -4.31 -4.37 -11.90
C PHE A 31 -5.51 -3.41 -11.87
N HIS A 32 -6.06 -3.04 -13.03
CA HIS A 32 -7.25 -2.18 -13.12
C HIS A 32 -8.52 -2.85 -12.56
N GLN A 33 -8.56 -4.18 -12.50
CA GLN A 33 -9.74 -4.95 -12.09
C GLN A 33 -10.02 -4.87 -10.57
N ILE A 34 -9.14 -4.24 -9.78
CA ILE A 34 -9.40 -3.99 -8.35
C ILE A 34 -10.68 -3.16 -8.15
N GLY A 35 -10.97 -2.24 -9.08
CA GLY A 35 -12.20 -1.43 -9.04
C GLY A 35 -13.48 -2.20 -9.37
N GLU A 36 -13.38 -3.46 -9.81
CA GLU A 36 -14.55 -4.33 -10.07
C GLU A 36 -15.01 -5.04 -8.78
N ILE A 37 -14.22 -5.01 -7.71
CA ILE A 37 -14.57 -5.62 -6.42
C ILE A 37 -15.64 -4.77 -5.72
N PRO A 38 -16.83 -5.33 -5.38
CA PRO A 38 -17.89 -4.56 -4.76
C PRO A 38 -17.49 -3.93 -3.43
N GLY A 39 -17.60 -2.60 -3.34
CA GLY A 39 -17.25 -1.82 -2.15
C GLY A 39 -15.79 -1.34 -2.13
N LEU A 40 -15.02 -1.57 -3.19
CA LEU A 40 -13.76 -0.89 -3.42
C LEU A 40 -13.87 0.01 -4.65
N PHE A 41 -13.14 1.11 -4.64
CA PHE A 41 -12.94 1.95 -5.82
C PHE A 41 -11.47 2.34 -5.94
N VAL A 42 -11.00 2.45 -7.19
CA VAL A 42 -9.65 2.92 -7.50
C VAL A 42 -9.67 4.45 -7.57
N ILE A 43 -8.67 5.08 -6.94
CA ILE A 43 -8.53 6.54 -6.95
C ILE A 43 -7.81 6.98 -8.22
N GLY A 44 -8.50 7.79 -9.02
CA GLY A 44 -7.98 8.28 -10.30
C GLY A 44 -7.90 7.19 -11.37
N LYS A 45 -7.01 7.38 -12.34
CA LYS A 45 -6.77 6.42 -13.43
C LYS A 45 -5.29 6.04 -13.44
N PRO A 46 -4.90 4.89 -12.87
CA PRO A 46 -3.50 4.50 -12.81
C PRO A 46 -2.97 4.24 -14.22
N GLY A 47 -2.03 5.07 -14.68
CA GLY A 47 -1.33 4.87 -15.95
C GLY A 47 -0.08 3.99 -15.84
N MET A 48 0.31 3.63 -14.62
CA MET A 48 1.58 3.01 -14.26
C MET A 48 1.38 1.94 -13.16
N THR A 49 2.47 1.42 -12.60
CA THR A 49 2.50 0.30 -11.65
C THR A 49 1.91 0.57 -10.28
N VAL A 50 1.64 1.82 -9.90
CA VAL A 50 1.08 2.16 -8.59
C VAL A 50 -0.43 2.30 -8.70
N VAL A 51 -1.15 1.46 -7.97
CA VAL A 51 -2.62 1.51 -7.89
C VAL A 51 -3.02 1.87 -6.47
N VAL A 52 -3.79 2.93 -6.33
CA VAL A 52 -4.36 3.39 -5.07
C VAL A 52 -5.85 3.06 -5.06
N PHE A 53 -6.33 2.43 -3.99
CA PHE A 53 -7.74 2.09 -3.83
C PHE A 53 -8.24 2.39 -2.42
N ALA A 54 -9.55 2.57 -2.33
CA ALA A 54 -10.26 2.96 -1.13
C ALA A 54 -11.63 2.28 -1.07
N SER A 55 -12.33 2.48 0.04
CA SER A 55 -13.65 1.91 0.31
C SER A 55 -14.51 2.94 1.01
N ASP A 56 -15.76 3.08 0.57
CA ASP A 56 -16.81 3.88 1.20
C ASP A 56 -17.70 3.04 2.13
N VAL A 57 -17.61 1.71 2.06
CA VAL A 57 -18.48 0.77 2.81
C VAL A 57 -17.79 0.12 4.00
N VAL A 58 -16.46 -0.06 3.93
CA VAL A 58 -15.66 -0.74 4.97
C VAL A 58 -14.43 0.07 5.34
N ASP A 59 -13.94 -0.07 6.58
CA ASP A 59 -12.65 0.51 6.97
C ASP A 59 -11.51 -0.20 6.22
N ILE A 60 -10.78 0.57 5.41
CA ILE A 60 -9.73 0.04 4.56
C ILE A 60 -8.54 -0.47 5.38
N PHE A 61 -8.36 0.01 6.61
CA PHE A 61 -7.28 -0.47 7.47
C PHE A 61 -7.59 -1.85 8.07
N ASP A 62 -8.85 -2.14 8.40
CA ASP A 62 -9.24 -3.48 8.81
C ASP A 62 -9.01 -4.48 7.67
N VAL A 63 -9.31 -4.09 6.43
CA VAL A 63 -8.97 -4.88 5.23
C VAL A 63 -7.45 -5.09 5.13
N ASN A 64 -6.66 -4.05 5.40
CA ASN A 64 -5.19 -4.13 5.41
C ASN A 64 -4.66 -5.12 6.45
N ASP A 65 -5.26 -5.18 7.63
CA ASP A 65 -4.85 -6.08 8.70
C ASP A 65 -5.16 -7.55 8.35
N ILE A 66 -6.31 -7.84 7.73
CA ILE A 66 -6.60 -9.18 7.20
C ILE A 66 -5.62 -9.55 6.09
N MET A 67 -5.36 -8.64 5.16
CA MET A 67 -4.39 -8.86 4.09
C MET A 67 -2.99 -9.12 4.67
N SER A 68 -2.60 -8.39 5.71
CA SER A 68 -1.34 -8.59 6.44
C SER A 68 -1.27 -9.95 7.13
N SER A 69 -2.37 -10.43 7.72
CA SER A 69 -2.45 -11.76 8.31
C SER A 69 -2.29 -12.89 7.27
N LYS A 70 -2.66 -12.62 6.01
CA LYS A 70 -2.47 -13.50 4.86
C LYS A 70 -1.08 -13.36 4.21
N GLY A 71 -0.20 -12.50 4.74
CA GLY A 71 1.16 -12.28 4.24
C GLY A 71 1.31 -11.15 3.21
N TRP A 72 0.25 -10.37 2.96
CA TRP A 72 0.30 -9.23 2.04
C TRP A 72 0.69 -7.96 2.78
N HIS A 73 1.73 -7.28 2.31
CA HIS A 73 2.17 -6.00 2.87
C HIS A 73 1.80 -4.85 1.93
N LEU A 74 0.67 -4.20 2.22
CA LEU A 74 0.22 -3.03 1.48
C LEU A 74 0.66 -1.75 2.19
N ASN A 75 0.77 -0.67 1.43
CA ASN A 75 1.16 0.61 1.98
C ASN A 75 -0.08 1.41 2.39
N ALA A 76 -0.22 1.62 3.70
CA ALA A 76 -1.22 2.50 4.28
C ALA A 76 -0.91 3.98 3.99
N LEU A 77 -1.87 4.67 3.37
CA LEU A 77 -1.78 6.10 3.07
C LEU A 77 -2.76 6.88 3.95
N GLN A 78 -2.31 8.06 4.39
CA GLN A 78 -3.09 9.02 5.17
C GLN A 78 -3.18 10.34 4.41
N ARG A 79 -4.36 11.00 4.45
CA ARG A 79 -4.70 12.25 3.72
C ARG A 79 -4.98 12.02 2.22
N PRO A 80 -5.90 12.80 1.61
CA PRO A 80 -5.74 14.25 1.43
C PRO A 80 -6.51 15.14 2.44
N ASN A 81 -5.94 16.31 2.75
CA ASN A 81 -6.57 17.37 3.55
C ASN A 81 -7.38 18.38 2.70
N SER A 82 -7.53 18.18 1.39
CA SER A 82 -8.03 19.23 0.48
C SER A 82 -8.95 18.76 -0.66
N LEU A 83 -9.33 17.49 -0.75
CA LEU A 83 -10.48 17.11 -1.60
C LEU A 83 -11.58 16.53 -0.71
N THR A 84 -12.42 17.45 -0.25
CA THR A 84 -13.74 17.18 0.30
C THR A 84 -14.53 16.31 -0.68
N ILE A 85 -15.08 15.20 -0.16
CA ILE A 85 -15.93 14.17 -0.78
C ILE A 85 -15.15 12.86 -1.05
N LEU A 86 -15.32 11.94 -0.09
CA LEU A 86 -15.01 10.50 -0.07
C LEU A 86 -13.58 10.12 0.40
N THR A 87 -13.54 9.72 1.67
CA THR A 87 -12.53 8.85 2.35
C THR A 87 -11.10 9.39 2.46
N GLY A 88 -10.73 9.82 3.67
CA GLY A 88 -9.38 10.34 4.00
C GLY A 88 -8.28 9.28 4.20
N PHE A 89 -8.56 8.01 3.89
CA PHE A 89 -7.68 6.87 4.16
C PHE A 89 -7.73 5.87 3.00
N ASN A 90 -6.56 5.52 2.47
CA ASN A 90 -6.42 4.72 1.25
C ASN A 90 -5.28 3.71 1.41
N LEU A 91 -5.28 2.65 0.61
CA LEU A 91 -4.14 1.75 0.45
C LEU A 91 -3.54 1.89 -0.94
N HIS A 92 -2.24 1.66 -1.06
CA HIS A 92 -1.63 1.47 -2.37
C HIS A 92 -0.83 0.18 -2.46
N ILE A 93 -0.84 -0.39 -3.67
CA ILE A 93 0.05 -1.46 -4.09
C ILE A 93 0.95 -0.96 -5.22
N CYS A 94 2.25 -1.23 -5.10
CA CYS A 94 3.21 -1.03 -6.18
C CYS A 94 3.41 -2.37 -6.89
N VAL A 95 2.87 -2.47 -8.10
CA VAL A 95 2.93 -3.68 -8.91
C VAL A 95 4.33 -3.83 -9.48
N THR A 96 5.05 -4.85 -9.02
CA THR A 96 6.34 -5.26 -9.57
C THR A 96 6.22 -6.54 -10.39
N LEU A 97 7.29 -6.96 -11.05
CA LEU A 97 7.32 -8.19 -11.84
C LEU A 97 6.86 -9.44 -11.07
N GLN A 98 7.18 -9.52 -9.80
CA GLN A 98 6.79 -10.63 -8.92
C GLN A 98 5.27 -10.74 -8.75
N HIS A 99 4.54 -9.64 -8.92
CA HIS A 99 3.08 -9.62 -8.74
C HIS A 99 2.31 -10.17 -9.94
N THR A 100 2.95 -10.38 -11.09
CA THR A 100 2.26 -10.86 -12.31
C THR A 100 1.78 -12.29 -12.25
N THR A 101 2.45 -13.12 -11.45
CA THR A 101 2.14 -14.55 -11.28
C THR A 101 1.16 -14.80 -10.14
N ILE A 102 1.08 -13.88 -9.18
CA ILE A 102 0.25 -13.99 -7.97
C ILE A 102 -0.98 -13.06 -8.02
N TYR A 103 -1.24 -12.43 -9.17
CA TYR A 103 -2.32 -11.45 -9.32
C TYR A 103 -3.70 -12.01 -8.98
N ASP A 104 -4.03 -13.19 -9.50
CA ASP A 104 -5.34 -13.80 -9.29
C ASP A 104 -5.55 -14.17 -7.80
N GLN A 105 -4.47 -14.60 -7.13
CA GLN A 105 -4.48 -14.86 -5.70
C GLN A 105 -4.67 -13.56 -4.90
N PHE A 106 -4.01 -12.48 -5.31
CA PHE A 106 -4.18 -11.16 -4.69
C PHE A 106 -5.63 -10.69 -4.76
N LEU A 107 -6.27 -10.76 -5.94
CA LEU A 107 -7.67 -10.35 -6.10
C LEU A 107 -8.62 -11.18 -5.23
N LYS A 108 -8.41 -12.50 -5.20
CA LYS A 108 -9.20 -13.42 -4.37
C LYS A 108 -9.05 -13.07 -2.88
N ASP A 109 -7.82 -12.92 -2.42
CA ASP A 109 -7.56 -12.60 -1.02
C ASP A 109 -8.12 -11.24 -0.63
N LEU A 110 -8.04 -10.24 -1.53
CA LEU A 110 -8.62 -8.92 -1.32
C LEU A 110 -10.15 -8.98 -1.22
N GLN A 111 -10.80 -9.71 -2.12
CA GLN A 111 -12.25 -9.90 -2.09
C GLN A 111 -12.71 -10.61 -0.82
N ASP A 112 -12.01 -11.68 -0.42
CA ASP A 112 -12.29 -12.41 0.82
C ASP A 112 -12.09 -11.53 2.06
N SER A 113 -11.06 -10.68 2.06
CA SER A 113 -10.80 -9.73 3.14
C SER A 113 -11.92 -8.68 3.25
N VAL A 114 -12.37 -8.11 2.13
CA VAL A 114 -13.51 -7.18 2.10
C VAL A 114 -14.78 -7.85 2.63
N ASN A 115 -15.07 -9.08 2.20
CA ASN A 115 -16.24 -9.83 2.66
C ASN A 115 -16.18 -10.13 4.16
N THR A 116 -14.99 -10.44 4.68
CA THR A 116 -14.79 -10.71 6.11
C THR A 116 -15.06 -9.46 6.96
N VAL A 117 -14.56 -8.30 6.54
CA VAL A 117 -14.83 -7.02 7.24
C VAL A 117 -16.31 -6.64 7.13
N LYS A 118 -16.95 -6.88 5.99
CA LYS A 118 -18.41 -6.65 5.84
C LYS A 118 -19.24 -7.54 6.77
N ALA A 119 -18.83 -8.80 6.95
CA ALA A 119 -19.55 -9.74 7.81
C ALA A 119 -19.36 -9.44 9.30
N ASN A 120 -18.16 -8.99 9.70
CA ASN A 120 -17.83 -8.62 11.08
C ASN A 120 -17.25 -7.20 11.13
N PRO A 121 -18.10 -6.16 11.12
CA PRO A 121 -17.65 -4.79 11.23
C PRO A 121 -17.08 -4.52 12.64
N GLY A 122 -15.76 -4.39 12.74
CA GLY A 122 -15.08 -4.06 13.98
C GLY A 122 -13.56 -4.27 13.88
N PRO A 123 -12.78 -3.57 14.71
CA PRO A 123 -11.32 -3.63 14.66
C PRO A 123 -10.82 -5.03 14.99
N ILE A 124 -9.88 -5.49 14.18
CA ILE A 124 -9.26 -6.80 14.35
C ILE A 124 -8.24 -6.72 15.49
N SER A 125 -8.32 -7.68 16.42
CA SER A 125 -7.40 -7.74 17.54
C SER A 125 -5.96 -7.99 17.06
N GLY A 126 -5.04 -7.09 17.42
CA GLY A 126 -3.60 -7.22 17.11
C GLY A 126 -3.16 -6.63 15.76
N GLY A 127 -4.06 -5.96 15.04
CA GLY A 127 -3.74 -5.29 13.78
C GLY A 127 -3.14 -3.88 13.93
N MET A 128 -2.60 -3.33 12.84
CA MET A 128 -2.02 -1.98 12.80
C MET A 128 -3.07 -0.92 12.43
N ALA A 129 -4.28 -1.31 12.06
CA ALA A 129 -5.38 -0.40 11.72
C ALA A 129 -5.65 0.67 12.79
N PRO A 130 -5.70 0.35 14.11
CA PRO A 130 -5.92 1.36 15.13
C PRO A 130 -4.78 2.38 15.19
N ILE A 131 -3.54 1.97 14.93
CA ILE A 131 -2.37 2.86 14.93
C ILE A 131 -2.43 3.82 13.75
N TYR A 132 -2.68 3.31 12.54
CA TYR A 132 -2.81 4.14 11.34
C TYR A 132 -4.05 5.05 11.41
N GLY A 133 -5.18 4.56 11.95
CA GLY A 133 -6.38 5.35 12.17
C GLY A 133 -6.17 6.48 13.20
N ALA A 134 -5.49 6.19 14.32
CA ALA A 134 -5.18 7.18 15.35
C ALA A 134 -4.22 8.25 14.83
N ALA A 135 -3.11 7.86 14.20
CA ALA A 135 -2.13 8.78 13.64
C ALA A 135 -2.73 9.69 12.54
N GLY A 136 -3.72 9.18 11.80
CA GLY A 136 -4.49 9.95 10.84
C GLY A 136 -5.34 11.06 11.48
N LYS A 137 -6.01 10.73 12.60
CA LYS A 137 -6.96 11.61 13.32
C LYS A 137 -6.32 12.57 14.31
N MET A 138 -5.05 12.36 14.69
CA MET A 138 -4.33 13.25 15.62
C MET A 138 -4.21 14.68 15.06
N PRO A 139 -4.76 15.69 15.75
CA PRO A 139 -4.66 17.08 15.34
C PRO A 139 -3.26 17.65 15.60
N ASP A 140 -2.61 17.24 16.70
CA ASP A 140 -1.24 17.63 17.00
C ASP A 140 -0.24 16.71 16.30
N ARG A 141 0.61 17.31 15.47
CA ARG A 141 1.69 16.61 14.75
C ARG A 141 2.98 16.53 15.58
N GLY A 142 3.08 17.25 16.70
CA GLY A 142 4.16 17.13 17.67
C GLY A 142 4.22 15.74 18.28
N THR A 143 3.09 15.21 18.75
CA THR A 143 3.01 13.83 19.29
C THR A 143 3.39 12.76 18.26
N VAL A 144 2.98 12.92 16.99
CA VAL A 144 3.37 11.97 15.93
C VAL A 144 4.88 11.97 15.72
N LYS A 145 5.52 13.14 15.79
CA LYS A 145 6.98 13.25 15.70
C LYS A 145 7.69 12.53 16.84
N GLU A 146 7.21 12.70 18.08
CA GLU A 146 7.79 12.03 19.25
C GLU A 146 7.70 10.50 19.14
N LEU A 147 6.54 9.97 18.75
CA LEU A 147 6.36 8.55 18.49
C LEU A 147 7.31 8.01 17.41
N LEU A 148 7.56 8.80 16.36
CA LEU A 148 8.51 8.42 15.31
C LEU A 148 9.96 8.44 15.79
N VAL A 149 10.33 9.37 16.67
CA VAL A 149 11.67 9.41 17.29
C VAL A 149 11.86 8.17 18.15
N GLU A 150 10.90 7.85 19.02
CA GLU A 150 10.95 6.66 19.86
C GLU A 150 11.03 5.37 19.03
N PHE A 151 10.29 5.28 17.93
CA PHE A 151 10.38 4.15 17.00
C PHE A 151 11.78 4.01 16.39
N MET A 152 12.39 5.11 15.94
CA MET A 152 13.75 5.10 15.39
C MET A 152 14.78 4.69 16.44
N ASP A 153 14.65 5.19 17.68
CA ASP A 153 15.53 4.84 18.79
C ASP A 153 15.42 3.35 19.15
N SER A 154 14.21 2.78 19.11
CA SER A 154 13.98 1.35 19.36
C SER A 154 14.47 0.41 18.25
N SER A 155 14.75 0.95 17.06
CA SER A 155 15.19 0.19 15.88
C SER A 155 16.71 0.15 15.72
N CYS A 156 17.46 0.86 16.57
CA CYS A 156 18.92 0.81 16.67
C CYS A 156 19.36 -0.28 17.66
#